data_AF-A0A1P8XJI9-F1
#
_entry.id   AF-A0A1P8XJI9-F1
#
_cell.length_a   1.000
_cell.length_b   1.000
_cell.length_c   1.000
_cell.angle_alpha   90.00
_cell.angle_beta   90.00
_cell.angle_gamma   90.00
#
_symmetry.space_group_name_H-M   'P 1'
#
loop_
_entity.id
_entity.type
_entity.pdbx_description
1 polymer ?
#
loop_
_entity_poly.entity_id
_entity_poly.type
_entity_poly.pdbx_seq_one_letter_code
_entity_poly.pdbx_strand_id
1 'polypeptide(L)'
;MDIVRGDDDGEYVEAVARYASGGPLRDAYPVAAHDVEIRIPRRPRTLARLAAFLDELGIAVLAADRACRRVVVAVAPDDLAAITAAESVGFRHVVDVDVPGDELSLLVREPEWVTQRDADLDRVPGT
;
A
#
# COMPACT_ATOMS: atom_id res chain seq x y z
N MET A 1 -4.67 -11.22 6.97
CA MET A 1 -6.13 -11.09 6.91
C MET A 1 -6.52 -11.09 5.45
N ASP A 2 -7.43 -11.98 5.07
CA ASP A 2 -7.95 -12.02 3.71
C ASP A 2 -9.22 -11.18 3.66
N ILE A 3 -9.30 -10.32 2.65
CA ILE A 3 -10.35 -9.33 2.45
C ILE A 3 -10.96 -9.63 1.09
N VAL A 4 -12.20 -10.11 1.11
CA VAL A 4 -12.97 -10.34 -0.10
C VAL A 4 -14.09 -9.32 -0.15
N ARG A 5 -14.15 -8.55 -1.23
CA ARG A 5 -15.26 -7.64 -1.52
C ARG A 5 -15.97 -8.12 -2.79
N GLY A 6 -17.26 -8.42 -2.65
CA GLY A 6 -18.16 -8.58 -3.79
C GLY A 6 -18.91 -7.28 -4.05
N ASP A 7 -19.10 -6.93 -5.32
CA ASP A 7 -19.99 -5.86 -5.76
C ASP A 7 -21.34 -6.46 -6.25
N ASP A 8 -22.37 -5.63 -6.37
CA ASP A 8 -23.74 -6.06 -6.76
C ASP A 8 -23.78 -6.72 -8.16
N ASP A 9 -22.81 -6.41 -9.02
CA ASP A 9 -22.63 -7.01 -10.34
C ASP A 9 -21.97 -8.41 -10.32
N GLY A 10 -21.70 -8.98 -9.14
CA GLY A 10 -21.05 -10.29 -8.98
C GLY A 10 -19.54 -10.26 -9.28
N GLU A 11 -18.94 -9.07 -9.36
CA GLU A 11 -17.49 -8.91 -9.45
C GLU A 11 -16.86 -8.97 -8.05
N TYR A 12 -15.72 -9.66 -7.94
CA TYR A 12 -15.02 -9.83 -6.68
C TYR A 12 -13.60 -9.28 -6.76
N VAL A 13 -13.23 -8.51 -5.73
CA VAL A 13 -11.85 -8.13 -5.44
C VAL A 13 -11.40 -8.94 -4.23
N GLU A 14 -10.24 -9.57 -4.33
CA GLU A 14 -9.60 -10.26 -3.23
C GLU A 14 -8.29 -9.55 -2.93
N ALA A 15 -8.14 -9.15 -1.67
CA ALA A 15 -6.91 -8.59 -1.15
C ALA A 15 -6.46 -9.32 0.10
N VAL A 16 -5.15 -9.36 0.29
CA VAL A 16 -4.53 -9.92 1.48
C VAL A 16 -3.79 -8.79 2.17
N ALA A 17 -4.24 -8.41 3.36
CA ALA A 17 -3.62 -7.40 4.20
C ALA A 17 -2.90 -8.07 5.38
N ARG A 18 -1.65 -7.69 5.65
CA ARG A 18 -0.88 -8.17 6.81
C ARG A 18 0.15 -7.14 7.25
N TYR A 19 0.65 -7.26 8.48
CA TYR A 19 1.83 -6.51 8.86
C TYR A 19 3.01 -6.92 7.98
N ALA A 20 3.67 -5.94 7.37
CA ALA A 20 4.78 -6.14 6.45
C ALA A 20 5.99 -6.80 7.14
N SER A 21 6.12 -6.59 8.46
CA SER A 21 7.09 -7.27 9.33
C SER A 21 6.90 -8.80 9.41
N GLY A 22 5.72 -9.31 9.05
CA GLY A 22 5.42 -10.75 8.96
C GLY A 22 5.31 -11.26 7.52
N GLY A 23 5.63 -10.42 6.52
CA GLY A 23 5.49 -10.72 5.10
C GLY A 23 6.82 -10.80 4.36
N PRO A 24 6.79 -11.06 3.03
CA PRO A 24 7.98 -11.10 2.19
C PRO A 24 8.79 -9.79 2.18
N LEU A 25 8.14 -8.65 2.46
CA LEU A 25 8.82 -7.35 2.48
C LEU A 25 9.78 -7.19 3.66
N ARG A 26 9.66 -7.98 4.73
CA ARG A 26 10.52 -7.86 5.92
C ARG A 26 12.02 -7.87 5.58
N ASP A 27 12.41 -8.68 4.61
CA ASP A 27 13.81 -8.91 4.26
C ASP A 27 14.24 -8.11 3.01
N ALA A 28 13.32 -7.37 2.38
CA ALA A 28 13.53 -6.65 1.11
C ALA A 28 13.28 -5.13 1.21
N TYR A 29 12.59 -4.67 2.26
CA TYR A 29 12.17 -3.27 2.43
C TYR A 29 12.22 -2.89 3.92
N PRO A 30 12.63 -1.65 4.31
CA PRO A 30 12.68 -1.21 5.70
C PRO A 30 11.28 -1.00 6.30
N VAL A 31 10.63 -2.09 6.68
CA VAL A 31 9.30 -2.13 7.29
C VAL A 31 9.33 -1.80 8.78
N ALA A 32 8.37 -1.02 9.25
CA ALA A 32 8.09 -0.85 10.68
C ALA A 32 7.11 -1.92 11.18
N ALA A 33 7.03 -2.09 12.52
CA ALA A 33 6.20 -3.12 13.15
C ALA A 33 4.71 -3.04 12.77
N HIS A 34 4.21 -1.83 12.53
CA HIS A 34 2.81 -1.53 12.19
C HIS A 34 2.59 -1.18 10.71
N ASP A 35 3.63 -1.26 9.87
CA ASP A 35 3.44 -1.07 8.44
C ASP A 35 2.62 -2.24 7.90
N VAL A 36 1.61 -1.96 7.09
CA VAL A 36 0.70 -2.97 6.54
C VAL A 36 0.96 -3.10 5.05
N GLU A 37 1.24 -4.31 4.59
CA GLU A 37 1.29 -4.63 3.17
C GLU A 37 -0.06 -5.17 2.68
N ILE A 38 -0.44 -4.78 1.46
CA ILE A 38 -1.64 -5.21 0.73
C ILE A 38 -1.19 -5.87 -0.57
N ARG A 39 -1.65 -7.10 -0.79
CA ARG A 39 -1.59 -7.81 -2.08
C ARG A 39 -2.97 -7.96 -2.66
N ILE A 40 -3.10 -7.95 -3.97
CA ILE A 40 -4.40 -8.06 -4.67
C ILE A 40 -4.34 -9.25 -5.64
N PRO A 41 -4.44 -10.50 -5.15
CA PRO A 41 -4.40 -11.69 -6.00
C PRO A 41 -5.52 -11.73 -7.05
N ARG A 42 -6.68 -11.11 -6.76
CA ARG A 42 -7.79 -11.01 -7.71
C ARG A 42 -8.30 -9.58 -7.78
N ARG A 43 -8.26 -9.03 -8.99
CA ARG A 43 -8.55 -7.62 -9.25
C ARG A 43 -9.91 -7.44 -9.92
N PRO A 44 -10.54 -6.27 -9.73
CA PRO A 44 -11.69 -5.90 -10.55
C PRO A 44 -11.23 -5.58 -11.97
N ARG A 45 -12.15 -5.66 -12.93
CA ARG A 45 -11.93 -5.43 -14.36
C ARG A 45 -11.63 -3.97 -14.70
N THR A 46 -12.03 -3.04 -13.84
CA THR A 46 -11.91 -1.61 -14.13
C THR A 46 -10.96 -0.91 -13.17
N LEU A 47 -10.22 0.04 -13.73
CA LEU A 47 -9.29 0.90 -12.99
C LEU A 47 -10.01 1.65 -11.85
N ALA A 48 -11.19 2.20 -12.13
CA ALA A 48 -11.98 2.97 -11.17
C ALA A 48 -12.39 2.13 -9.95
N ARG A 49 -12.78 0.87 -10.14
CA ARG A 49 -13.12 -0.03 -9.03
C ARG A 49 -11.90 -0.41 -8.21
N LEU A 50 -10.75 -0.64 -8.86
CA LEU A 50 -9.50 -0.91 -8.16
C LEU A 50 -9.06 0.29 -7.31
N ALA A 51 -9.14 1.50 -7.88
CA ALA A 51 -8.83 2.74 -7.19
C ALA A 51 -9.74 2.94 -5.96
N ALA A 52 -11.07 2.84 -6.13
CA ALA A 52 -12.02 2.98 -5.03
C ALA A 52 -11.79 1.95 -3.91
N PHE A 53 -11.50 0.70 -4.28
CA PHE A 53 -11.17 -0.35 -3.32
C PHE A 53 -9.88 -0.04 -2.53
N LEU A 54 -8.83 0.40 -3.22
CA LEU A 54 -7.55 0.76 -2.59
C LEU A 54 -7.66 1.98 -1.67
N ASP A 55 -8.47 2.96 -2.06
CA ASP A 55 -8.72 4.14 -1.23
C ASP A 55 -9.42 3.75 0.08
N GLU A 56 -10.53 3.03 -0.03
CA GLU A 56 -11.34 2.62 1.11
C GLU A 56 -10.55 1.70 2.05
N LEU A 57 -9.81 0.73 1.49
CA LEU A 57 -8.98 -0.17 2.28
C LEU A 57 -7.82 0.56 2.97
N GLY A 58 -7.14 1.47 2.26
CA GLY A 58 -6.06 2.27 2.84
C GLY A 58 -6.53 3.13 4.01
N ILE A 59 -7.68 3.80 3.85
CA ILE A 59 -8.32 4.58 4.92
C ILE A 59 -8.70 3.67 6.10
N ALA A 60 -9.32 2.52 5.82
CA ALA A 60 -9.75 1.59 6.86
C ALA A 60 -8.58 1.05 7.68
N VAL A 61 -7.45 0.70 7.04
CA VAL A 61 -6.24 0.23 7.73
C VAL A 61 -5.67 1.32 8.64
N LEU A 62 -5.49 2.55 8.14
CA LEU A 62 -4.97 3.67 8.93
C LEU A 62 -5.90 4.07 10.08
N ALA A 63 -7.21 3.91 9.90
CA ALA A 63 -8.20 4.16 10.95
C ALA A 63 -8.20 3.07 12.03
N ALA A 64 -8.00 1.80 11.62
CA ALA A 64 -8.01 0.65 12.52
C ALA A 64 -6.74 0.53 13.38
N ASP A 65 -5.57 0.93 12.85
CA ASP A 65 -4.30 0.95 13.59
C ASP A 65 -3.67 2.34 13.55
N ARG A 66 -3.80 3.08 14.65
CA ARG A 66 -3.24 4.43 14.79
C ARG A 66 -1.70 4.46 14.79
N ALA A 67 -1.04 3.33 15.02
CA ALA A 67 0.41 3.22 14.94
C ALA A 67 0.91 2.88 13.53
N CYS A 68 0.01 2.53 12.60
CA CYS A 68 0.33 2.29 11.21
C CYS A 68 0.81 3.59 10.55
N ARG A 69 2.06 3.60 10.09
CA ARG A 69 2.68 4.74 9.40
C ARG A 69 2.60 4.61 7.90
N ARG A 70 2.55 3.38 7.38
CA ARG A 70 2.56 3.09 5.95
C ARG A 70 1.60 1.96 5.63
N VAL A 71 0.74 2.23 4.66
CA VAL A 71 0.04 1.19 3.91
C VAL A 71 0.77 1.00 2.60
N VAL A 72 1.30 -0.20 2.37
CA VAL A 72 2.12 -0.57 1.22
C VAL A 72 1.30 -1.46 0.29
N VAL A 73 0.97 -0.98 -0.90
CA VAL A 73 0.42 -1.81 -1.97
C VAL A 73 1.60 -2.36 -2.76
N ALA A 74 1.72 -3.69 -2.82
CA ALA A 74 2.79 -4.37 -3.55
C ALA A 74 2.22 -5.09 -4.77
N VAL A 75 2.70 -4.71 -5.95
CA VAL A 75 2.18 -5.14 -7.26
C VAL A 75 3.34 -5.54 -8.18
N ALA A 76 3.06 -6.30 -9.24
CA ALA A 76 4.06 -6.59 -10.25
C ALA A 76 4.49 -5.28 -10.97
N PRO A 77 5.79 -5.10 -11.30
CA PRO A 77 6.29 -3.87 -11.92
C PRO A 77 5.70 -3.52 -13.28
N ASP A 78 5.32 -4.53 -14.06
CA ASP A 78 4.69 -4.36 -15.37
C ASP A 78 3.19 -4.06 -15.27
N ASP A 79 2.64 -4.02 -14.06
CA ASP A 79 1.23 -3.82 -13.82
C ASP A 79 0.85 -2.35 -13.69
N LEU A 80 0.99 -1.65 -14.81
CA LEU A 80 0.73 -0.21 -14.93
C LEU A 80 -0.70 0.16 -14.52
N ALA A 81 -1.66 -0.75 -14.67
CA ALA A 81 -3.05 -0.51 -14.27
C ALA A 81 -3.17 -0.42 -12.74
N ALA A 82 -2.56 -1.32 -11.97
CA ALA A 82 -2.60 -1.18 -10.51
C ALA A 82 -1.80 0.01 -10.01
N ILE A 83 -0.65 0.29 -10.60
CA ILE A 83 0.18 1.45 -10.27
C ILE A 83 -0.67 2.72 -10.46
N THR A 84 -1.26 2.90 -11.64
CA THR A 84 -2.10 4.07 -11.95
C THR A 84 -3.30 4.19 -11.00
N ALA A 85 -3.97 3.07 -10.69
CA ALA A 85 -5.11 3.06 -9.77
C ALA A 85 -4.71 3.51 -8.36
N ALA A 86 -3.62 2.95 -7.82
CA ALA A 86 -3.10 3.29 -6.50
C ALA A 86 -2.65 4.77 -6.43
N GLU A 87 -1.95 5.26 -7.45
CA GLU A 87 -1.52 6.65 -7.52
C GLU A 87 -2.68 7.64 -7.55
N SER A 88 -3.76 7.30 -8.27
CA SER A 88 -4.97 8.14 -8.33
C SER A 88 -5.66 8.36 -6.98
N VAL A 89 -5.34 7.54 -5.98
CA VAL A 89 -5.93 7.60 -4.62
C VAL A 89 -4.90 7.87 -3.53
N GLY A 90 -3.74 8.42 -3.92
CA GLY A 90 -2.76 8.99 -3.00
C GLY A 90 -1.69 8.02 -2.50
N PHE A 91 -1.55 6.84 -3.10
CA PHE A 91 -0.33 6.06 -2.95
C PHE A 91 0.76 6.65 -3.83
N ARG A 92 2.03 6.61 -3.40
CA ARG A 92 3.17 6.99 -4.24
C ARG A 92 4.08 5.79 -4.44
N HIS A 93 4.52 5.56 -5.67
CA HIS A 93 5.62 4.63 -5.92
C HIS A 93 6.86 5.08 -5.14
N VAL A 94 7.54 4.12 -4.50
CA VAL A 94 8.74 4.38 -3.70
C VAL A 94 9.96 3.59 -4.17
N VAL A 95 9.80 2.30 -4.48
CA VAL A 95 10.91 1.42 -4.84
C VAL A 95 10.37 0.12 -5.46
N ASP A 96 11.17 -0.47 -6.35
CA ASP A 96 10.99 -1.85 -6.80
C ASP A 96 11.92 -2.76 -5.99
N VAL A 97 11.39 -3.89 -5.51
CA VAL A 97 12.12 -4.83 -4.66
C VAL A 97 12.03 -6.25 -5.19
N ASP A 98 13.13 -6.98 -5.05
CA ASP A 98 13.15 -8.42 -5.21
C ASP A 98 12.72 -9.09 -3.91
N VAL A 99 11.74 -9.97 -3.98
CA VAL A 99 11.38 -10.90 -2.90
C VAL A 99 11.54 -12.33 -3.39
N PRO A 100 11.55 -13.34 -2.50
CA PRO A 100 11.65 -14.74 -2.95
C PRO A 100 10.57 -15.11 -3.96
N GLY A 101 10.98 -15.28 -5.22
CA GLY A 101 10.14 -15.73 -6.33
C GLY A 101 9.32 -14.65 -7.02
N ASP A 102 9.52 -13.37 -6.72
CA ASP A 102 8.74 -12.27 -7.32
C ASP A 102 9.53 -10.95 -7.32
N GLU A 103 9.25 -10.09 -8.29
CA GLU A 103 9.73 -8.69 -8.33
C GLU A 103 8.51 -7.79 -8.13
N LEU A 104 8.66 -6.74 -7.32
CA LEU A 104 7.51 -5.96 -6.86
C LEU A 104 7.76 -4.47 -6.83
N SER A 105 6.84 -3.72 -7.42
CA SER A 105 6.72 -2.29 -7.19
C SER A 105 5.94 -2.01 -5.92
N LEU A 106 6.55 -1.24 -5.02
CA LEU A 106 5.93 -0.82 -3.77
C LEU A 106 5.37 0.60 -3.93
N LEU A 107 4.08 0.74 -3.63
CA LEU A 107 3.41 2.03 -3.55
C LEU A 107 2.92 2.26 -2.13
N VAL A 108 3.19 3.44 -1.58
CA VAL A 108 2.95 3.73 -0.17
C VAL A 108 1.96 4.88 -0.01
N ARG A 109 0.98 4.66 0.86
CA ARG A 109 0.15 5.72 1.43
C ARG A 109 0.53 5.92 2.89
N GLU A 110 0.81 7.15 3.26
CA GLU A 110 1.15 7.55 4.62
C GLU A 110 0.05 8.49 5.15
N PRO A 111 -0.26 8.46 6.45
CA PRO A 111 -1.16 9.44 7.04
C PRO A 111 -0.50 10.83 7.06
N GLU A 112 -1.30 11.89 6.96
CA GLU A 112 -0.82 13.27 6.80
C GLU A 112 0.20 13.73 7.85
N TRP A 113 0.14 13.19 9.07
CA TRP A 113 1.07 13.55 10.15
C TRP A 113 2.47 12.95 9.98
N VAL A 114 2.64 11.90 9.16
CA VAL A 114 3.96 11.34 8.80
C VAL A 114 4.65 12.29 7.83
N THR A 115 3.94 12.72 6.78
CA THR A 115 4.49 13.63 5.76
C THR A 115 4.77 15.03 6.29
N GLN A 116 4.06 15.49 7.34
CA GLN A 116 4.35 16.77 8.01
C GLN A 116 5.65 16.77 8.83
N ARG A 117 6.13 15.61 9.32
CA ARG A 117 7.37 15.56 10.13
C ARG A 117 8.64 15.55 9.29
N ASP A 118 8.62 14.97 8.10
CA ASP A 118 9.79 15.01 7.21
C ASP A 118 10.10 16.43 6.71
N ALA A 119 9.08 17.30 6.62
CA ALA A 119 9.28 18.73 6.29
C ALA A 119 9.90 19.57 7.44
N ASP A 120 9.88 19.09 8.69
CA ASP A 120 10.39 19.81 9.86
C ASP A 120 11.81 19.37 10.26
N LEU A 121 12.32 18.27 9.68
CA LEU A 121 13.67 17.75 9.93
C LEU A 121 14.77 18.44 9.11
N ASP A 122 14.41 19.27 8.13
CA ASP A 122 15.37 20.06 7.32
C ASP A 122 15.87 21.33 8.03
N ARG A 123 15.47 21.57 9.27
CA ARG A 123 15.99 22.68 10.08
C ARG A 123 17.29 22.28 10.76
N VAL A 124 18.36 22.16 9.98
CA VAL A 124 19.72 22.11 10.51
C VAL A 124 20.00 23.47 11.18
N PRO A 125 20.24 23.56 12.50
CA PRO A 125 20.72 24.80 13.10
C PRO A 125 22.15 25.01 12.61
N GLY A 126 22.34 25.97 11.71
CA GLY A 126 23.66 26.50 11.42
C GLY A 126 24.26 27.13 12.68
N THR A 127 25.50 26.75 12.98
CA THR A 127 26.39 27.29 14.03
C THR A 127 26.45 28.80 14.09
#